data_AF-A0A841ER25-F1
#
_entry.id   AF-A0A841ER25-F1
#
_cell.length_a   1.000
_cell.length_b   1.000
_cell.length_c   1.000
_cell.angle_alpha   90.00
_cell.angle_beta   90.00
_cell.angle_gamma   90.00
#
_symmetry.space_group_name_H-M   'P 1'
#
loop_
_entity.id
_entity.type
_entity.pdbx_description
1 polymer ?
#
loop_
_entity_poly.entity_id
_entity_poly.type
_entity_poly.pdbx_seq_one_letter_code
_entity_poly.pdbx_strand_id
1 'polypeptide(L)'
;MNKLYKIALGLTTVLATSCTAYEPLEFDVLKPESVALQEDIDAYPALKSYINRTAHPNFKLGVALSLNDYVNRGVMYRLANKNFDEIALGYEMKHGAIVQADGSLALDNVGKLLAAAKENNISVYGHTLCWHANQNATYLKKVIAPDVLSSTGPGWDLITAADFETDAAANFQSNANAVISYTAAGGGANGVGRALKITNASVRTNDWEAQFFVKFSPAAVVGEKYTLKMDIRADVPATYPTQAHVTPGAYKHWDFFGALSATPTWTTYTREITVTADMATCGAIAFNLGKTATNFYFDNVTLTKYNATGSIQTKEKTVEQKNTLITSALDKWMAGMMNVSKPYVKAWDVVNEPMDDGKPYELKTGVGRTTAGDEFYWQDYMGKDYGVTAFKLARKYGNAGDILFINDYNLEYSLDKCRGLIAYTNYIEGKGVKVDGIGTQMHIDIKSDKTKIADMFKLLAATGKLIKISELDIGLGGVKTASATQAQYKEQAEMYKYVIDKYFELIPAPQRYGITLWSPLDSPANSSWRADDPIGLWTQQYVRKMAYSYVAESIKANMK
;
A
#
# COMPACT_ATOMS: atom_id res chain seq x y z
N MET A 1 -76.20 27.75 -41.52
CA MET A 1 -77.35 27.11 -40.83
C MET A 1 -76.80 26.33 -39.66
N ASN A 2 -76.84 26.92 -38.46
CA ASN A 2 -77.83 26.69 -37.38
C ASN A 2 -77.53 25.42 -36.58
N LYS A 3 -76.83 25.47 -35.44
CA LYS A 3 -77.26 25.88 -34.08
C LYS A 3 -78.36 24.99 -33.45
N LEU A 4 -78.10 24.61 -32.18
CA LEU A 4 -79.04 24.43 -31.06
C LEU A 4 -79.86 23.12 -30.98
N TYR A 5 -80.17 22.46 -29.85
CA TYR A 5 -79.81 22.46 -28.41
C TYR A 5 -80.86 21.50 -27.73
N LYS A 6 -80.60 21.01 -26.50
CA LYS A 6 -81.59 20.62 -25.43
C LYS A 6 -82.30 19.24 -25.51
N ILE A 7 -82.70 18.55 -24.42
CA ILE A 7 -82.57 18.65 -22.94
C ILE A 7 -83.08 17.33 -22.30
N ALA A 8 -82.39 16.91 -21.22
CA ALA A 8 -82.79 16.31 -19.92
C ALA A 8 -84.01 15.38 -19.69
N LEU A 9 -83.79 14.32 -18.89
CA LEU A 9 -84.26 14.05 -17.50
C LEU A 9 -84.08 12.53 -17.25
N GLY A 10 -83.64 11.98 -16.11
CA GLY A 10 -83.21 12.48 -14.81
C GLY A 10 -82.98 11.26 -13.88
N LEU A 11 -82.13 11.39 -12.86
CA LEU A 11 -82.47 11.04 -11.49
C LEU A 11 -81.34 11.49 -10.56
N THR A 12 -81.71 12.44 -9.70
CA THR A 12 -81.00 12.95 -8.55
C THR A 12 -80.83 11.90 -7.46
N THR A 13 -79.58 11.66 -7.04
CA THR A 13 -79.28 11.08 -5.72
C THR A 13 -78.20 11.92 -5.02
N VAL A 14 -78.66 12.56 -3.95
CA VAL A 14 -77.98 13.22 -2.84
C VAL A 14 -76.48 12.90 -2.70
N LEU A 15 -75.63 13.84 -3.11
CA LEU A 15 -74.28 13.99 -2.57
C LEU A 15 -74.38 14.98 -1.41
N ALA A 16 -74.34 14.48 -0.18
CA ALA A 16 -74.05 15.30 0.98
C ALA A 16 -72.62 15.82 0.80
N THR A 17 -72.52 17.05 0.31
CA THR A 17 -71.27 17.81 0.32
C THR A 17 -70.87 18.03 1.77
N SER A 18 -69.89 17.28 2.27
CA SER A 18 -69.05 17.79 3.34
C SER A 18 -68.24 18.94 2.75
N CYS A 19 -68.83 20.13 2.68
CA CYS A 19 -68.06 21.36 2.54
C CYS A 19 -67.30 21.57 3.85
N THR A 20 -66.26 20.78 4.10
CA THR A 20 -65.18 21.27 4.94
C THR A 20 -64.50 22.34 4.08
N ALA A 21 -64.67 23.61 4.42
CA ALA A 21 -63.81 24.65 3.88
C ALA A 21 -62.38 24.15 4.00
N TYR A 22 -61.58 24.25 2.93
CA TYR A 22 -60.15 24.08 3.06
C TYR A 22 -59.68 25.21 3.98
N GLU A 23 -59.57 24.90 5.26
CA GLU A 23 -58.86 25.72 6.24
C GLU A 23 -57.40 25.33 6.07
N PRO A 24 -56.55 26.15 5.39
CA PRO A 24 -55.12 25.91 5.46
C PRO A 24 -54.73 25.86 6.93
N LEU A 25 -53.88 24.91 7.29
CA LEU A 25 -53.31 24.84 8.64
C LEU A 25 -52.78 26.25 8.98
N GLU A 26 -53.19 26.81 10.13
CA GLU A 26 -52.80 28.16 10.58
C GLU A 26 -51.29 28.33 10.82
N PHE A 27 -50.48 27.30 10.54
CA PHE A 27 -49.03 27.35 10.62
C PHE A 27 -48.42 27.27 9.21
N ASP A 28 -47.80 28.37 8.80
CA ASP A 28 -46.89 28.43 7.66
C ASP A 28 -45.49 27.97 8.12
N VAL A 29 -45.04 26.80 7.64
CA VAL A 29 -43.69 26.31 7.96
C VAL A 29 -42.74 26.84 6.91
N LEU A 30 -42.00 27.89 7.27
CA LEU A 30 -40.93 28.41 6.43
C LEU A 30 -39.94 27.29 6.08
N LYS A 31 -39.57 27.22 4.79
CA LYS A 31 -38.56 26.27 4.30
C LYS A 31 -37.27 26.43 5.14
N PRO A 32 -36.71 25.35 5.72
CA PRO A 32 -35.47 25.45 6.48
C PRO A 32 -34.34 26.03 5.62
N GLU A 33 -33.54 26.94 6.18
CA GLU A 33 -32.43 27.60 5.48
C GLU A 33 -31.44 26.58 4.90
N SER A 34 -31.18 25.48 5.61
CA SER A 34 -30.32 24.39 5.14
C SER A 34 -30.84 23.70 3.88
N VAL A 35 -32.15 23.57 3.73
CA VAL A 35 -32.79 22.98 2.54
C VAL A 35 -32.72 23.97 1.38
N ALA A 36 -33.03 25.25 1.62
CA ALA A 36 -32.93 26.28 0.59
C ALA A 36 -31.49 26.41 0.05
N LEU A 37 -30.49 26.44 0.94
CA LEU A 37 -29.08 26.48 0.56
C LEU A 37 -28.66 25.26 -0.27
N GLN A 38 -29.15 24.07 0.09
CA GLN A 38 -28.84 22.85 -0.66
C GLN A 38 -29.50 22.86 -2.05
N GLU A 39 -30.75 23.32 -2.17
CA GLU A 39 -31.43 23.50 -3.45
C GLU A 39 -30.66 24.47 -4.37
N ASP A 40 -30.11 25.56 -3.82
CA ASP A 40 -29.28 26.50 -4.57
C ASP A 40 -27.99 25.85 -5.09
N ILE A 41 -27.32 25.02 -4.27
CA ILE A 41 -26.13 24.26 -4.69
C ILE A 41 -26.49 23.20 -5.75
N ASP A 42 -27.63 22.54 -5.60
CA ASP A 42 -28.09 21.51 -6.53
C ASP A 42 -28.60 22.09 -7.86
N ALA A 43 -29.00 23.36 -7.88
CA ALA A 43 -29.37 24.08 -9.10
C ALA A 43 -28.21 24.29 -10.08
N TYR A 44 -26.96 24.19 -9.65
CA TYR A 44 -25.80 24.34 -10.54
C TYR A 44 -25.76 23.24 -11.63
N PRO A 45 -25.62 23.59 -12.91
CA PRO A 45 -25.31 22.64 -13.97
C PRO A 45 -24.10 21.73 -13.71
N ALA A 46 -23.96 20.70 -14.54
CA ALA A 46 -22.79 19.83 -14.52
C ALA A 46 -21.51 20.62 -14.83
N LEU A 47 -20.40 20.35 -14.14
CA LEU A 47 -19.19 21.19 -14.21
C LEU A 47 -18.67 21.39 -15.64
N LYS A 48 -18.54 20.33 -16.44
CA LYS A 48 -18.07 20.43 -17.83
C LYS A 48 -18.96 21.23 -18.77
N SER A 49 -20.21 21.52 -18.40
CA SER A 49 -21.13 22.32 -19.22
C SER A 49 -20.77 23.81 -19.25
N TYR A 50 -19.96 24.27 -18.30
CA TYR A 50 -19.45 25.64 -18.26
C TYR A 50 -18.25 25.87 -19.19
N ILE A 51 -17.72 24.83 -19.82
CA ILE A 51 -16.50 24.90 -20.62
C ILE A 51 -16.87 25.11 -22.10
N ASN A 52 -16.50 26.27 -22.63
CA ASN A 52 -16.59 26.60 -24.04
C ASN A 52 -15.52 25.82 -24.84
N ARG A 53 -15.94 24.72 -25.46
CA ARG A 53 -15.03 23.83 -26.21
C ARG A 53 -14.48 24.43 -27.49
N THR A 54 -15.13 25.46 -28.01
CA THR A 54 -14.59 26.20 -29.16
C THR A 54 -13.40 27.05 -28.74
N ALA A 55 -13.49 27.73 -27.60
CA ALA A 55 -12.39 28.55 -27.06
C ALA A 55 -11.30 27.70 -26.38
N HIS A 56 -11.66 26.57 -25.78
CA HIS A 56 -10.77 25.72 -24.98
C HIS A 56 -10.84 24.24 -25.40
N PRO A 57 -10.48 23.90 -26.66
CA PRO A 57 -10.66 22.54 -27.19
C PRO A 57 -9.78 21.49 -26.49
N ASN A 58 -8.64 21.91 -25.94
CA ASN A 58 -7.63 21.01 -25.38
C ASN A 58 -7.69 20.89 -23.85
N PHE A 59 -8.44 21.76 -23.16
CA PHE A 59 -8.55 21.73 -21.71
C PHE A 59 -9.38 20.51 -21.25
N LYS A 60 -8.87 19.77 -20.27
CA LYS A 60 -9.54 18.61 -19.67
C LYS A 60 -9.92 18.89 -18.22
N LEU A 61 -11.22 18.82 -17.91
CA LEU A 61 -11.68 18.71 -16.54
C LEU A 61 -11.80 17.23 -16.19
N GLY A 62 -10.98 16.75 -15.25
CA GLY A 62 -10.86 15.35 -14.93
C GLY A 62 -11.32 14.98 -13.52
N VAL A 63 -11.51 13.68 -13.30
CA VAL A 63 -11.81 13.10 -11.99
C VAL A 63 -11.08 11.77 -11.82
N ALA A 64 -10.56 11.48 -10.63
CA ALA A 64 -10.03 10.17 -10.31
C ALA A 64 -11.07 9.29 -9.61
N LEU A 65 -10.97 7.98 -9.85
CA LEU A 65 -11.89 6.96 -9.33
C LEU A 65 -11.25 5.57 -9.41
N SER A 66 -11.87 4.57 -8.79
CA SER A 66 -11.44 3.16 -8.94
C SER A 66 -11.94 2.56 -10.25
N LEU A 67 -11.30 1.50 -10.73
CA LEU A 67 -11.79 0.77 -11.90
C LEU A 67 -13.24 0.34 -11.71
N ASN A 68 -13.53 -0.27 -10.55
CA ASN A 68 -14.84 -0.83 -10.23
C ASN A 68 -15.94 0.24 -10.24
N ASP A 69 -15.65 1.44 -9.73
CA ASP A 69 -16.61 2.56 -9.75
C ASP A 69 -17.04 2.93 -11.18
N TYR A 70 -16.12 2.80 -12.13
CA TYR A 70 -16.40 3.08 -13.53
C TYR A 70 -17.06 1.92 -14.26
N VAL A 71 -16.46 0.72 -14.22
CA VAL A 71 -16.94 -0.43 -15.03
C VAL A 71 -18.27 -0.97 -14.55
N ASN A 72 -18.62 -0.82 -13.27
CA ASN A 72 -19.93 -1.26 -12.75
C ASN A 72 -21.08 -0.32 -13.14
N ARG A 73 -20.81 0.80 -13.81
CA ARG A 73 -21.82 1.74 -14.32
C ARG A 73 -22.79 2.27 -13.24
N GLY A 74 -22.28 2.38 -12.02
CA GLY A 74 -23.03 2.84 -10.85
C GLY A 74 -23.22 4.36 -10.79
N VAL A 75 -23.47 4.88 -9.59
CA VAL A 75 -23.66 6.33 -9.37
C VAL A 75 -22.38 7.10 -9.71
N MET A 76 -21.21 6.61 -9.29
CA MET A 76 -19.92 7.24 -9.57
C MET A 76 -19.64 7.37 -11.06
N TYR A 77 -19.85 6.30 -11.84
CA TYR A 77 -19.76 6.35 -13.30
C TYR A 77 -20.65 7.44 -13.91
N ARG A 78 -21.90 7.58 -13.46
CA ARG A 78 -22.81 8.63 -13.97
C ARG A 78 -22.32 10.02 -13.57
N LEU A 79 -21.85 10.18 -12.34
CA LEU A 79 -21.28 11.42 -11.84
C LEU A 79 -20.07 11.84 -12.68
N ALA A 80 -19.14 10.91 -12.92
CA ALA A 80 -17.94 11.12 -13.73
C ALA A 80 -18.32 11.56 -15.16
N ASN A 81 -19.13 10.77 -15.85
CA ASN A 81 -19.53 11.06 -17.23
C ASN A 81 -20.41 12.31 -17.37
N LYS A 82 -21.16 12.70 -16.33
CA LYS A 82 -21.97 13.93 -16.34
C LYS A 82 -21.12 15.18 -16.17
N ASN A 83 -20.10 15.14 -15.31
CA ASN A 83 -19.39 16.35 -14.88
C ASN A 83 -18.01 16.54 -15.52
N PHE A 84 -17.39 15.48 -16.05
CA PHE A 84 -15.96 15.49 -16.43
C PHE A 84 -15.73 14.99 -17.87
N ASP A 85 -14.56 15.35 -18.40
CA ASP A 85 -14.07 15.00 -19.73
C ASP A 85 -13.06 13.86 -19.71
N GLU A 86 -12.40 13.66 -18.58
CA GLU A 86 -11.26 12.77 -18.42
C GLU A 86 -11.37 12.00 -17.10
N ILE A 87 -10.99 10.73 -17.09
CA ILE A 87 -10.84 9.94 -15.86
C ILE A 87 -9.38 9.53 -15.66
N ALA A 88 -8.96 9.49 -14.40
CA ALA A 88 -7.70 8.89 -13.94
C ALA A 88 -8.00 7.77 -12.95
N LEU A 89 -7.20 6.71 -12.96
CA LEU A 89 -7.43 5.54 -12.12
C LEU A 89 -6.49 5.59 -10.93
N GLY A 90 -7.04 5.47 -9.71
CA GLY A 90 -6.26 5.56 -8.49
C GLY A 90 -5.23 4.43 -8.33
N TYR A 91 -5.45 3.27 -8.96
CA TYR A 91 -4.55 2.10 -8.81
C TYR A 91 -4.39 1.25 -10.08
N GLU A 92 -5.44 1.03 -10.86
CA GLU A 92 -5.51 -0.07 -11.84
C GLU A 92 -4.69 0.12 -13.12
N MET A 93 -3.98 1.23 -13.23
CA MET A 93 -2.99 1.49 -14.29
C MET A 93 -1.56 1.63 -13.75
N LYS A 94 -1.34 1.38 -12.44
CA LYS A 94 -0.01 1.36 -11.80
C LYS A 94 0.66 -0.01 -11.97
N HIS A 95 1.99 -0.03 -11.84
CA HIS A 95 2.80 -1.23 -12.03
C HIS A 95 2.36 -2.41 -11.15
N GLY A 96 2.06 -2.19 -9.87
CA GLY A 96 1.63 -3.24 -8.94
C GLY A 96 0.27 -3.87 -9.27
N ALA A 97 -0.61 -3.14 -9.96
CA ALA A 97 -1.90 -3.69 -10.39
C ALA A 97 -1.76 -4.62 -11.60
N ILE A 98 -0.75 -4.41 -12.44
CA ILE A 98 -0.61 -5.11 -13.71
C ILE A 98 0.48 -6.18 -13.67
N VAL A 99 1.66 -5.88 -13.13
CA VAL A 99 2.79 -6.81 -13.13
C VAL A 99 2.60 -7.84 -12.04
N GLN A 100 2.58 -9.11 -12.43
CA GLN A 100 2.43 -10.25 -11.52
C GLN A 100 3.77 -10.72 -10.97
N ALA A 101 3.75 -11.58 -9.94
CA ALA A 101 4.97 -12.06 -9.28
C ALA A 101 5.91 -12.89 -10.21
N ASP A 102 5.38 -13.43 -11.30
CA ASP A 102 6.14 -14.12 -12.35
C ASP A 102 6.57 -13.20 -13.51
N GLY A 103 6.20 -11.91 -13.43
CA GLY A 103 6.47 -10.90 -14.46
C GLY A 103 5.49 -10.92 -15.63
N SER A 104 4.42 -11.70 -15.59
CA SER A 104 3.30 -11.60 -16.53
C SER A 104 2.49 -10.31 -16.30
N LEU A 105 1.72 -9.88 -17.30
CA LEU A 105 0.98 -8.62 -17.27
C LEU A 105 -0.53 -8.88 -17.28
N ALA A 106 -1.24 -8.43 -16.25
CA ALA A 106 -2.68 -8.52 -16.09
C ALA A 106 -3.40 -7.33 -16.76
N LEU A 107 -3.46 -7.34 -18.11
CA LEU A 107 -3.95 -6.19 -18.89
C LEU A 107 -5.47 -6.19 -19.15
N ASP A 108 -6.19 -7.27 -18.82
CA ASP A 108 -7.61 -7.43 -19.14
C ASP A 108 -8.48 -6.31 -18.55
N ASN A 109 -8.17 -5.89 -17.32
CA ASN A 109 -8.88 -4.83 -16.63
C ASN A 109 -8.69 -3.47 -17.30
N VAL A 110 -7.50 -3.21 -17.87
CA VAL A 110 -7.24 -2.02 -18.69
C VAL A 110 -8.09 -2.08 -19.95
N GLY A 111 -8.18 -3.24 -20.62
CA GLY A 111 -9.05 -3.42 -21.78
C GLY A 111 -10.52 -3.09 -21.48
N LYS A 112 -11.05 -3.61 -20.36
CA LYS A 112 -12.43 -3.34 -19.90
C LYS A 112 -12.67 -1.86 -19.62
N LEU A 113 -11.72 -1.20 -18.94
CA LEU A 113 -11.77 0.23 -18.68
C LEU A 113 -11.88 1.04 -19.98
N LEU A 114 -10.98 0.78 -20.94
CA LEU A 114 -10.93 1.54 -22.18
C LEU A 114 -12.17 1.32 -23.04
N ALA A 115 -12.74 0.11 -23.04
CA ALA A 115 -14.01 -0.17 -23.70
C ALA A 115 -15.14 0.66 -23.07
N ALA A 116 -15.27 0.64 -21.74
CA ALA A 116 -16.30 1.41 -21.04
C ALA A 116 -16.14 2.93 -21.23
N ALA A 117 -14.91 3.44 -21.21
CA ALA A 117 -14.63 4.86 -21.42
C ALA A 117 -14.97 5.30 -22.85
N LYS A 118 -14.63 4.47 -23.84
CA LYS A 118 -14.94 4.71 -25.26
C LYS A 118 -16.44 4.79 -25.53
N GLU A 119 -17.26 3.95 -24.90
CA GLU A 119 -18.71 3.99 -25.04
C GLU A 119 -19.33 5.34 -24.62
N ASN A 120 -18.68 6.07 -23.71
CA ASN A 120 -19.18 7.35 -23.17
C ASN A 120 -18.41 8.56 -23.67
N ASN A 121 -17.44 8.34 -24.56
CA ASN A 121 -16.57 9.39 -25.10
C ASN A 121 -15.87 10.22 -23.99
N ILE A 122 -15.51 9.57 -22.88
CA ILE A 122 -14.67 10.19 -21.84
C ILE A 122 -13.21 9.80 -22.09
N SER A 123 -12.26 10.72 -22.00
CA SER A 123 -10.85 10.37 -22.14
C SER A 123 -10.33 9.67 -20.89
N VAL A 124 -9.24 8.91 -21.05
CA VAL A 124 -8.53 8.30 -19.94
C VAL A 124 -7.13 8.90 -19.90
N TYR A 125 -6.74 9.36 -18.70
CA TYR A 125 -5.39 9.81 -18.40
C TYR A 125 -4.60 8.66 -17.79
N GLY A 126 -3.45 8.34 -18.37
CA GLY A 126 -2.63 7.23 -17.91
C GLY A 126 -1.81 7.60 -16.68
N HIS A 127 -2.10 6.96 -15.56
CA HIS A 127 -1.41 7.17 -14.28
C HIS A 127 -1.08 5.80 -13.65
N THR A 128 0.17 5.36 -13.60
CA THR A 128 1.42 5.99 -14.07
C THR A 128 2.43 4.91 -14.49
N LEU A 129 3.39 5.25 -15.36
CA LEU A 129 4.34 4.28 -15.93
C LEU A 129 5.52 3.99 -15.00
N CYS A 130 6.12 5.00 -14.38
CA CYS A 130 7.24 4.83 -13.45
C CYS A 130 6.96 5.57 -12.14
N TRP A 131 6.87 4.81 -11.06
CA TRP A 131 6.75 5.36 -9.71
C TRP A 131 7.59 4.52 -8.76
N HIS A 132 7.87 5.06 -7.57
CA HIS A 132 8.61 4.32 -6.54
C HIS A 132 7.67 3.48 -5.66
N ALA A 133 6.41 3.87 -5.52
CA ALA A 133 5.39 3.16 -4.75
C ALA A 133 4.41 2.39 -5.66
N ASN A 134 3.57 1.54 -5.05
CA ASN A 134 2.60 0.67 -5.73
C ASN A 134 3.21 -0.13 -6.90
N GLN A 135 4.42 -0.65 -6.69
CA GLN A 135 5.12 -1.53 -7.60
C GLN A 135 4.94 -2.98 -7.17
N ASN A 136 4.96 -3.93 -8.10
CA ASN A 136 5.27 -5.32 -7.74
C ASN A 136 6.77 -5.44 -7.41
N ALA A 137 7.17 -4.94 -6.24
CA ALA A 137 8.56 -4.93 -5.81
C ALA A 137 9.08 -6.36 -5.55
N THR A 138 8.22 -7.32 -5.22
CA THR A 138 8.57 -8.74 -5.12
C THR A 138 9.13 -9.26 -6.44
N TYR A 139 8.44 -9.01 -7.55
CA TYR A 139 8.93 -9.38 -8.88
C TYR A 139 10.26 -8.68 -9.20
N LEU A 140 10.33 -7.35 -9.02
CA LEU A 140 11.54 -6.59 -9.34
C LEU A 140 12.75 -7.03 -8.52
N LYS A 141 12.58 -7.26 -7.20
CA LYS A 141 13.63 -7.78 -6.31
C LYS A 141 14.05 -9.20 -6.69
N LYS A 142 13.11 -10.05 -7.14
CA LYS A 142 13.41 -11.39 -7.67
C LYS A 142 14.27 -11.33 -8.93
N VAL A 143 13.98 -10.40 -9.85
CA VAL A 143 14.74 -10.23 -11.11
C VAL A 143 16.23 -9.94 -10.84
N ILE A 144 16.54 -9.18 -9.79
CA ILE A 144 17.92 -8.80 -9.42
C ILE A 144 18.52 -9.62 -8.28
N ALA A 145 17.83 -10.69 -7.85
CA ALA A 145 18.31 -11.55 -6.78
C ALA A 145 19.67 -12.20 -7.15
N PRO A 146 20.49 -12.55 -6.16
CA PRO A 146 21.76 -13.24 -6.40
C PRO A 146 21.56 -14.51 -7.22
N ASP A 147 22.53 -14.82 -8.09
CA ASP A 147 22.55 -16.12 -8.76
C ASP A 147 22.88 -17.22 -7.77
N VAL A 148 22.15 -18.33 -7.82
CA VAL A 148 22.49 -19.53 -7.07
C VAL A 148 23.55 -20.30 -7.85
N LEU A 149 24.77 -20.41 -7.31
CA LEU A 149 25.88 -21.10 -7.96
C LEU A 149 25.85 -22.60 -7.70
N SER A 150 25.58 -23.00 -6.46
CA SER A 150 25.53 -24.40 -6.04
C SER A 150 24.71 -24.56 -4.77
N SER A 151 24.26 -25.78 -4.54
CA SER A 151 23.56 -26.24 -3.33
C SER A 151 24.22 -27.54 -2.88
N THR A 152 24.37 -27.74 -1.57
CA THR A 152 24.90 -29.00 -1.02
C THR A 152 23.86 -30.14 -1.05
N GLY A 153 22.65 -29.89 -1.55
CA GLY A 153 21.54 -30.83 -1.49
C GLY A 153 20.92 -30.95 -0.08
N PRO A 154 19.84 -31.73 0.07
CA PRO A 154 19.13 -31.82 1.34
C PRO A 154 20.03 -32.36 2.46
N GLY A 155 20.02 -31.69 3.62
CA GLY A 155 20.91 -32.01 4.74
C GLY A 155 20.35 -31.57 6.09
N TRP A 156 21.15 -31.72 7.14
CA TRP A 156 20.81 -31.33 8.51
C TRP A 156 21.80 -30.27 9.00
N ASP A 157 21.31 -29.05 9.21
CA ASP A 157 22.11 -27.94 9.73
C ASP A 157 22.19 -28.02 11.25
N LEU A 158 23.38 -27.86 11.81
CA LEU A 158 23.58 -27.82 13.26
C LEU A 158 23.02 -26.51 13.84
N ILE A 159 22.12 -26.61 14.80
CA ILE A 159 21.51 -25.47 15.49
C ILE A 159 22.21 -25.19 16.82
N THR A 160 22.42 -26.23 17.61
CA THR A 160 23.20 -26.14 18.85
C THR A 160 23.87 -27.47 19.14
N ALA A 161 25.08 -27.41 19.69
CA ALA A 161 25.81 -28.58 20.20
C ALA A 161 26.47 -28.25 21.54
N ALA A 162 26.57 -29.24 22.41
CA ALA A 162 27.46 -29.20 23.57
C ALA A 162 27.90 -30.61 23.98
N ASP A 163 29.21 -30.78 24.09
CA ASP A 163 29.89 -31.94 24.68
C ASP A 163 30.31 -31.69 26.14
N PHE A 164 30.16 -30.45 26.64
CA PHE A 164 30.46 -30.04 28.01
C PHE A 164 31.92 -30.27 28.47
N GLU A 165 32.86 -30.40 27.53
CA GLU A 165 34.30 -30.45 27.84
C GLU A 165 34.84 -29.10 28.34
N THR A 166 34.08 -28.04 28.05
CA THR A 166 34.28 -26.70 28.60
C THR A 166 33.00 -26.25 29.33
N ASP A 167 33.11 -25.24 30.19
CA ASP A 167 31.95 -24.65 30.88
C ASP A 167 31.08 -23.78 29.93
N ALA A 168 31.27 -23.90 28.60
CA ALA A 168 30.53 -23.16 27.59
C ALA A 168 29.07 -23.64 27.50
N ALA A 169 28.20 -23.07 28.33
CA ALA A 169 26.79 -23.44 28.45
C ALA A 169 25.81 -22.30 28.09
N ALA A 170 26.19 -21.39 27.19
CA ALA A 170 25.38 -20.20 26.87
C ALA A 170 23.95 -20.52 26.40
N ASN A 171 23.73 -21.67 25.75
CA ASN A 171 22.42 -22.14 25.29
C ASN A 171 21.66 -22.97 26.32
N PHE A 172 22.20 -23.16 27.52
CA PHE A 172 21.63 -24.03 28.54
C PHE A 172 21.23 -23.21 29.77
N GLN A 173 20.09 -23.53 30.36
CA GLN A 173 19.56 -22.84 31.52
C GLN A 173 18.77 -23.82 32.37
N SER A 174 18.62 -23.55 33.65
CA SER A 174 17.68 -24.26 34.50
C SER A 174 16.87 -23.29 35.36
N ASN A 175 15.80 -23.77 35.96
CA ASN A 175 15.09 -23.03 37.01
C ASN A 175 15.69 -23.33 38.40
N ALA A 176 15.20 -22.66 39.44
CA ALA A 176 15.76 -22.72 40.79
C ALA A 176 15.78 -24.13 41.42
N ASN A 177 14.92 -25.05 40.96
CA ASN A 177 14.80 -26.39 41.53
C ASN A 177 15.64 -27.46 40.79
N ALA A 178 16.25 -27.10 39.66
CA ALA A 178 17.12 -27.94 38.86
C ALA A 178 18.53 -27.34 38.87
N VAL A 179 19.40 -27.82 39.77
CA VAL A 179 20.71 -27.19 39.99
C VAL A 179 21.72 -27.70 38.98
N ILE A 180 22.29 -26.80 38.18
CA ILE A 180 23.35 -27.10 37.19
C ILE A 180 24.70 -27.26 37.89
N SER A 181 25.41 -28.32 37.52
CA SER A 181 26.82 -28.56 37.83
C SER A 181 27.43 -29.42 36.71
N TYR A 182 28.70 -29.78 36.85
CA TYR A 182 29.39 -30.65 35.88
C TYR A 182 30.09 -31.79 36.61
N THR A 183 30.23 -32.93 35.94
CA THR A 183 31.05 -34.03 36.47
C THR A 183 32.53 -33.67 36.45
N ALA A 184 33.31 -34.44 37.21
CA ALA A 184 34.76 -34.50 37.00
C ALA A 184 35.07 -35.11 35.61
N ALA A 185 36.30 -34.91 35.14
CA ALA A 185 36.81 -35.58 33.95
C ALA A 185 36.74 -37.11 34.11
N GLY A 186 36.36 -37.81 33.05
CA GLY A 186 36.02 -39.24 33.05
C GLY A 186 34.58 -39.54 33.48
N GLY A 187 33.77 -38.51 33.78
CA GLY A 187 32.38 -38.65 34.20
C GLY A 187 31.34 -38.53 33.07
N GLY A 188 31.78 -38.14 31.87
CA GLY A 188 30.94 -38.07 30.68
C GLY A 188 30.56 -39.43 30.10
N ALA A 189 29.84 -39.40 28.98
CA ALA A 189 29.46 -40.59 28.24
C ALA A 189 30.70 -41.39 27.82
N ASN A 190 30.58 -42.72 27.88
CA ASN A 190 31.70 -43.65 27.61
C ASN A 190 32.93 -43.48 28.53
N GLY A 191 32.80 -42.79 29.67
CA GLY A 191 33.91 -42.57 30.60
C GLY A 191 34.95 -41.57 30.10
N VAL A 192 34.57 -40.74 29.12
CA VAL A 192 35.42 -39.68 28.55
C VAL A 192 34.92 -38.35 29.07
N GLY A 193 35.83 -37.40 29.34
CA GLY A 193 35.44 -36.00 29.47
C GLY A 193 34.47 -35.70 30.62
N ARG A 194 33.63 -34.67 30.45
CA ARG A 194 32.69 -34.19 31.47
C ARG A 194 31.26 -34.25 30.93
N ALA A 195 30.29 -34.38 31.83
CA ALA A 195 28.87 -34.24 31.48
C ALA A 195 28.22 -33.11 32.28
N LEU A 196 27.17 -32.53 31.71
CA LEU A 196 26.26 -31.65 32.43
C LEU A 196 25.47 -32.47 33.45
N LYS A 197 25.52 -32.06 34.71
CA LYS A 197 24.77 -32.67 35.81
C LYS A 197 23.69 -31.71 36.29
N ILE A 198 22.44 -32.15 36.26
CA ILE A 198 21.28 -31.44 36.79
C ILE A 198 20.74 -32.17 38.02
N THR A 199 20.78 -31.52 39.18
CA THR A 199 20.29 -32.11 40.44
C THR A 199 18.87 -31.64 40.73
N ASN A 200 17.93 -32.57 40.86
CA ASN A 200 16.65 -32.33 41.53
C ASN A 200 16.65 -33.02 42.90
N ALA A 201 16.71 -32.24 43.98
CA ALA A 201 16.94 -32.76 45.33
C ALA A 201 15.71 -33.47 45.95
N SER A 202 14.50 -33.23 45.44
CA SER A 202 13.27 -33.80 46.00
C SER A 202 12.21 -34.01 44.91
N VAL A 203 11.30 -34.96 45.15
CA VAL A 203 10.14 -35.15 44.28
C VAL A 203 9.26 -33.91 44.39
N ARG A 204 8.88 -33.37 43.23
CA ARG A 204 8.07 -32.15 43.11
C ARG A 204 6.61 -32.50 42.89
N THR A 205 5.73 -31.57 43.25
CA THR A 205 4.28 -31.73 43.05
C THR A 205 4.00 -31.87 41.55
N ASN A 206 4.59 -30.97 40.78
CA ASN A 206 4.51 -30.97 39.32
C ASN A 206 5.89 -31.23 38.70
N ASP A 207 5.93 -31.92 37.57
CA ASP A 207 7.17 -32.28 36.89
C ASP A 207 7.93 -31.04 36.35
N TRP A 208 7.22 -29.99 35.95
CA TRP A 208 7.81 -28.72 35.47
C TRP A 208 8.38 -27.83 36.59
N GLU A 209 8.21 -28.18 37.87
CA GLU A 209 8.78 -27.38 38.97
C GLU A 209 10.30 -27.43 38.99
N ALA A 210 10.92 -28.50 38.48
CA ALA A 210 12.36 -28.60 38.22
C ALA A 210 12.58 -28.74 36.71
N GLN A 211 13.14 -27.71 36.06
CA GLN A 211 13.31 -27.69 34.61
C GLN A 211 14.73 -27.35 34.18
N PHE A 212 15.16 -28.04 33.15
CA PHE A 212 16.35 -27.76 32.37
C PHE A 212 15.92 -27.32 30.97
N PHE A 213 16.63 -26.38 30.37
CA PHE A 213 16.28 -25.77 29.09
C PHE A 213 17.46 -25.79 28.12
N VAL A 214 17.17 -26.11 26.87
CA VAL A 214 18.07 -25.93 25.72
C VAL A 214 17.47 -24.85 24.82
N LYS A 215 18.17 -23.71 24.71
CA LYS A 215 17.79 -22.56 23.88
C LYS A 215 18.31 -22.74 22.46
N PHE A 216 17.54 -22.27 21.49
CA PHE A 216 17.95 -22.23 20.09
C PHE A 216 17.32 -21.03 19.37
N SER A 217 17.95 -20.62 18.27
CA SER A 217 17.52 -19.52 17.43
C SER A 217 17.90 -19.83 15.98
N PRO A 218 17.11 -19.40 14.97
CA PRO A 218 15.81 -18.71 15.08
C PRO A 218 14.71 -19.63 15.65
N ALA A 219 13.59 -19.03 16.04
CA ALA A 219 12.43 -19.75 16.56
C ALA A 219 11.84 -20.70 15.50
N ALA A 220 11.31 -21.83 15.94
CA ALA A 220 10.78 -22.89 15.08
C ALA A 220 9.61 -22.39 14.21
N VAL A 221 9.57 -22.79 12.93
CA VAL A 221 8.48 -22.46 12.00
C VAL A 221 7.71 -23.72 11.61
N VAL A 222 6.40 -23.62 11.41
CA VAL A 222 5.53 -24.74 11.02
C VAL A 222 6.09 -25.48 9.80
N GLY A 223 6.14 -26.80 9.87
CA GLY A 223 6.62 -27.67 8.79
C GLY A 223 8.13 -27.91 8.78
N GLU A 224 8.91 -27.17 9.57
CA GLU A 224 10.34 -27.45 9.74
C GLU A 224 10.56 -28.78 10.45
N LYS A 225 11.65 -29.47 10.14
CA LYS A 225 12.03 -30.72 10.83
C LYS A 225 13.27 -30.53 11.67
N TYR A 226 13.27 -31.11 12.86
CA TYR A 226 14.39 -31.05 13.79
C TYR A 226 14.74 -32.43 14.33
N THR A 227 16.02 -32.69 14.57
CA THR A 227 16.49 -33.88 15.28
C THR A 227 17.25 -33.48 16.53
N LEU A 228 16.78 -33.96 17.69
CA LEU A 228 17.49 -33.88 18.97
C LEU A 228 18.20 -35.21 19.23
N LYS A 229 19.50 -35.17 19.47
CA LYS A 229 20.31 -36.31 19.89
C LYS A 229 21.16 -35.92 21.10
N MET A 230 21.22 -36.80 22.10
CA MET A 230 21.98 -36.58 23.33
C MET A 230 22.23 -37.90 24.05
N ASP A 231 23.35 -38.00 24.76
CA ASP A 231 23.58 -39.08 25.71
C ASP A 231 22.98 -38.70 27.06
N ILE A 232 22.25 -39.64 27.67
CA ILE A 232 21.54 -39.43 28.92
C ILE A 232 21.79 -40.57 29.90
N ARG A 233 21.88 -40.23 31.18
CA ARG A 233 21.74 -41.15 32.32
C ARG A 233 21.18 -40.43 33.54
N ALA A 234 20.75 -41.18 34.54
CA ALA A 234 20.32 -40.66 35.83
C ALA A 234 20.70 -41.64 36.94
N ASP A 235 21.07 -41.14 38.13
CA ASP A 235 21.47 -42.02 39.23
C ASP A 235 20.33 -42.95 39.70
N VAL A 236 19.08 -42.50 39.53
CA VAL A 236 17.86 -43.27 39.74
C VAL A 236 17.08 -43.28 38.43
N PRO A 237 16.58 -44.44 37.96
CA PRO A 237 15.76 -44.51 36.75
C PRO A 237 14.62 -43.48 36.77
N ALA A 238 14.50 -42.70 35.71
CA ALA A 238 13.55 -41.60 35.61
C ALA A 238 13.03 -41.45 34.18
N THR A 239 11.76 -41.07 34.05
CA THR A 239 11.17 -40.66 32.77
C THR A 239 10.66 -39.24 32.89
N TYR A 240 11.03 -38.37 31.94
CA TYR A 240 10.73 -36.95 31.97
C TYR A 240 10.31 -36.45 30.58
N PRO A 241 9.16 -35.77 30.46
CA PRO A 241 8.70 -35.19 29.21
C PRO A 241 9.48 -33.93 28.84
N THR A 242 9.39 -33.55 27.57
CA THR A 242 9.84 -32.26 27.07
C THR A 242 8.67 -31.38 26.68
N GLN A 243 8.83 -30.07 26.83
CA GLN A 243 7.85 -29.07 26.44
C GLN A 243 8.48 -28.05 25.48
N ALA A 244 7.65 -27.46 24.63
CA ALA A 244 8.04 -26.39 23.74
C ALA A 244 7.80 -25.04 24.45
N HIS A 245 8.81 -24.18 24.44
CA HIS A 245 8.78 -22.88 25.10
C HIS A 245 9.21 -21.78 24.11
N VAL A 246 8.57 -20.61 24.17
CA VAL A 246 8.97 -19.43 23.36
C VAL A 246 10.37 -18.99 23.78
N THR A 247 10.56 -18.81 25.08
CA THR A 247 11.84 -18.64 25.77
C THR A 247 11.79 -19.47 27.06
N PRO A 248 12.92 -19.79 27.72
CA PRO A 248 12.89 -20.55 28.99
C PRO A 248 11.85 -19.99 29.97
N GLY A 249 10.98 -20.86 30.50
CA GLY A 249 9.86 -20.48 31.39
C GLY A 249 8.58 -19.98 30.71
N ALA A 250 8.62 -19.56 29.44
CA ALA A 250 7.42 -19.17 28.68
C ALA A 250 6.82 -20.38 27.94
N TYR A 251 6.00 -21.15 28.66
CA TYR A 251 5.35 -22.37 28.17
C TYR A 251 4.53 -22.11 26.89
N LYS A 252 4.60 -23.05 25.95
CA LYS A 252 3.83 -23.00 24.71
C LYS A 252 3.09 -24.31 24.40
N HIS A 253 3.80 -25.44 24.39
CA HIS A 253 3.20 -26.73 24.06
C HIS A 253 3.75 -27.86 24.93
N TRP A 254 2.89 -28.83 25.26
CA TRP A 254 3.16 -29.86 26.27
C TRP A 254 4.11 -30.98 25.81
N ASP A 255 4.30 -31.12 24.51
CA ASP A 255 5.23 -32.08 23.90
C ASP A 255 6.12 -31.32 22.91
N PHE A 256 7.44 -31.49 22.96
CA PHE A 256 8.29 -31.07 21.84
C PHE A 256 9.08 -32.23 21.25
N PHE A 257 9.86 -32.94 22.07
CA PHE A 257 10.55 -34.19 21.73
C PHE A 257 10.05 -35.36 22.62
N GLY A 258 8.87 -35.23 23.22
CA GLY A 258 8.21 -36.16 24.15
C GLY A 258 9.06 -36.57 25.32
N ALA A 259 8.83 -37.80 25.81
CA ALA A 259 9.43 -38.29 27.03
C ALA A 259 10.75 -39.04 26.80
N LEU A 260 11.75 -38.69 27.62
CA LEU A 260 13.05 -39.36 27.68
C LEU A 260 13.07 -40.25 28.92
N SER A 261 13.69 -41.43 28.79
CA SER A 261 13.88 -42.37 29.91
C SER A 261 15.37 -42.56 30.15
N ALA A 262 15.84 -42.18 31.34
CA ALA A 262 17.23 -42.33 31.75
C ALA A 262 17.37 -43.40 32.82
N THR A 263 18.48 -44.15 32.79
CA THR A 263 18.85 -45.17 33.77
C THR A 263 20.25 -44.87 34.32
N PRO A 264 20.77 -45.62 35.32
CA PRO A 264 22.14 -45.43 35.82
C PRO A 264 23.24 -45.62 34.76
N THR A 265 22.92 -46.22 33.63
CA THR A 265 23.83 -46.40 32.49
C THR A 265 23.55 -45.38 31.39
N TRP A 266 24.63 -44.87 30.78
CA TRP A 266 24.55 -44.00 29.61
C TRP A 266 23.82 -44.68 28.44
N THR A 267 22.90 -43.94 27.83
CA THR A 267 22.19 -44.33 26.61
C THR A 267 22.05 -43.13 25.69
N THR A 268 22.12 -43.35 24.39
CA THR A 268 21.90 -42.29 23.39
C THR A 268 20.42 -42.18 23.08
N TYR A 269 19.85 -41.00 23.35
CA TYR A 269 18.53 -40.61 22.90
C TYR A 269 18.63 -39.94 21.52
N THR A 270 17.71 -40.25 20.61
CA THR A 270 17.59 -39.57 19.31
C THR A 270 16.13 -39.50 18.91
N ARG A 271 15.64 -38.31 18.54
CA ARG A 271 14.29 -38.13 18.02
C ARG A 271 14.22 -37.03 16.97
N GLU A 272 13.55 -37.36 15.86
CA GLU A 272 13.14 -36.41 14.83
C GLU A 272 11.69 -35.96 15.07
N ILE A 273 11.40 -34.69 14.79
CA ILE A 273 10.07 -34.11 14.82
C ILE A 273 9.80 -33.26 13.58
N THR A 274 8.53 -33.03 13.28
CA THR A 274 8.07 -31.97 12.37
C THR A 274 7.28 -30.94 13.20
N VAL A 275 7.65 -29.67 13.09
CA VAL A 275 7.06 -28.57 13.88
C VAL A 275 5.60 -28.38 13.48
N THR A 276 4.69 -28.51 14.44
CA THR A 276 3.25 -28.24 14.28
C THR A 276 2.93 -26.76 14.54
N ALA A 277 1.69 -26.35 14.27
CA ALA A 277 1.21 -25.00 14.59
C ALA A 277 1.36 -24.66 16.09
N ASP A 278 1.11 -25.63 16.96
CA ASP A 278 1.22 -25.45 18.42
C ASP A 278 2.67 -25.25 18.88
N MET A 279 3.65 -25.77 18.12
CA MET A 279 5.09 -25.66 18.41
C MET A 279 5.76 -24.44 17.76
N ALA A 280 5.10 -23.77 16.80
CA ALA A 280 5.70 -22.64 16.09
C ALA A 280 6.13 -21.52 17.05
N THR A 281 7.09 -20.69 16.67
CA THR A 281 7.67 -19.61 17.49
C THR A 281 8.36 -20.07 18.78
N CYS A 282 8.59 -21.37 18.99
CA CYS A 282 9.39 -21.85 20.12
C CYS A 282 10.88 -21.64 19.86
N GLY A 283 11.59 -21.19 20.89
CA GLY A 283 13.06 -21.01 20.89
C GLY A 283 13.75 -21.74 22.05
N ALA A 284 13.01 -22.57 22.81
CA ALA A 284 13.58 -23.38 23.88
C ALA A 284 12.87 -24.74 24.01
N ILE A 285 13.66 -25.77 24.28
CA ILE A 285 13.22 -27.09 24.74
C ILE A 285 13.29 -27.10 26.25
N ALA A 286 12.19 -27.37 26.95
CA ALA A 286 12.19 -27.61 28.39
C ALA A 286 12.16 -29.10 28.68
N PHE A 287 12.92 -29.55 29.67
CA PHE A 287 12.95 -30.92 30.18
C PHE A 287 12.40 -30.91 31.61
N ASN A 288 11.31 -31.64 31.87
CA ASN A 288 10.58 -31.62 33.13
C ASN A 288 11.10 -32.70 34.10
N LEU A 289 12.00 -32.32 35.00
CA LEU A 289 12.79 -33.22 35.84
C LEU A 289 12.19 -33.45 37.25
N GLY A 290 11.02 -32.89 37.54
CA GLY A 290 10.48 -32.80 38.90
C GLY A 290 9.99 -34.10 39.54
N LYS A 291 9.63 -35.13 38.76
CA LYS A 291 8.98 -36.35 39.31
C LYS A 291 9.93 -37.34 39.98
N THR A 292 11.24 -37.20 39.78
CA THR A 292 12.25 -38.06 40.39
C THR A 292 13.30 -37.20 41.09
N ALA A 293 13.53 -37.48 42.37
CA ALA A 293 14.64 -36.89 43.12
C ALA A 293 15.93 -37.64 42.75
N THR A 294 16.74 -37.06 41.86
CA THR A 294 17.96 -37.70 41.37
C THR A 294 18.89 -36.67 40.70
N ASN A 295 20.07 -37.12 40.32
CA ASN A 295 20.94 -36.40 39.41
C ASN A 295 20.70 -36.91 37.99
N PHE A 296 20.39 -36.00 37.09
CA PHE A 296 20.30 -36.24 35.66
C PHE A 296 21.60 -35.81 35.00
N TYR A 297 22.04 -36.58 34.01
CA TYR A 297 23.28 -36.31 33.29
C TYR A 297 22.97 -36.25 31.81
N PHE A 298 23.51 -35.22 31.16
CA PHE A 298 23.37 -34.97 29.74
C PHE A 298 24.76 -34.75 29.15
N ASP A 299 25.01 -35.37 28.01
CA ASP A 299 26.25 -35.26 27.28
C ASP A 299 26.00 -35.33 25.76
N ASN A 300 26.96 -34.86 24.95
CA ASN A 300 26.92 -34.87 23.49
C ASN A 300 25.58 -34.39 22.89
N VAL A 301 25.05 -33.30 23.43
CA VAL A 301 23.77 -32.73 23.02
C VAL A 301 23.92 -32.12 21.64
N THR A 302 23.06 -32.48 20.70
CA THR A 302 22.98 -31.91 19.36
C THR A 302 21.52 -31.69 18.97
N LEU A 303 21.21 -30.49 18.51
CA LEU A 303 19.96 -30.16 17.84
C LEU A 303 20.29 -29.77 16.41
N THR A 304 19.68 -30.46 15.45
CA THR A 304 19.85 -30.17 14.02
C THR A 304 18.51 -29.87 13.37
N LYS A 305 18.52 -29.10 12.29
CA LYS A 305 17.34 -28.71 11.51
C LYS A 305 17.50 -29.19 10.07
N TYR A 306 16.46 -29.78 9.50
CA TYR A 306 16.48 -30.20 8.11
C TYR A 306 16.45 -28.98 7.18
N ASN A 307 17.37 -28.98 6.23
CA ASN A 307 17.48 -27.98 5.18
C ASN A 307 17.30 -28.67 3.82
N ALA A 308 16.14 -28.47 3.19
CA ALA A 308 15.79 -29.11 1.94
C ALA A 308 16.71 -28.75 0.76
N THR A 309 17.37 -27.60 0.82
CA THR A 309 18.32 -27.12 -0.20
C THR A 309 19.77 -27.25 0.24
N GLY A 310 20.03 -27.59 1.49
CA GLY A 310 21.35 -27.46 2.10
C GLY A 310 21.87 -26.02 2.07
N SER A 311 23.18 -25.88 2.28
CA SER A 311 23.86 -24.59 2.14
C SER A 311 23.84 -24.16 0.67
N ILE A 312 23.32 -22.96 0.40
CA ILE A 312 23.35 -22.34 -0.92
C ILE A 312 24.54 -21.39 -1.04
N GLN A 313 25.34 -21.55 -2.09
CA GLN A 313 26.31 -20.52 -2.48
C GLN A 313 25.65 -19.61 -3.51
N THR A 314 25.71 -18.31 -3.26
CA THR A 314 25.16 -17.31 -4.15
C THR A 314 26.24 -16.34 -4.63
N LYS A 315 26.00 -15.74 -5.79
CA LYS A 315 26.82 -14.66 -6.35
C LYS A 315 25.94 -13.44 -6.58
N GLU A 316 26.30 -12.33 -5.96
CA GLU A 316 25.67 -11.06 -6.23
C GLU A 316 25.85 -10.67 -7.70
N LYS A 317 24.75 -10.20 -8.30
CA LYS A 317 24.79 -9.60 -9.63
C LYS A 317 25.53 -8.28 -9.59
N THR A 318 26.32 -7.99 -10.63
CA THR A 318 26.99 -6.69 -10.77
C THR A 318 25.98 -5.57 -10.98
N VAL A 319 26.40 -4.32 -10.78
CA VAL A 319 25.56 -3.14 -11.00
C VAL A 319 25.04 -3.10 -12.44
N GLU A 320 25.87 -3.44 -13.41
CA GLU A 320 25.54 -3.45 -14.84
C GLU A 320 24.52 -4.55 -15.17
N GLN A 321 24.66 -5.73 -14.54
CA GLN A 321 23.68 -6.81 -14.68
C GLN A 321 22.33 -6.41 -14.09
N LYS A 322 22.32 -5.85 -12.87
CA LYS A 322 21.08 -5.37 -12.23
C LYS A 322 20.42 -4.27 -13.07
N ASN A 323 21.20 -3.30 -13.58
CA ASN A 323 20.71 -2.25 -14.48
C ASN A 323 20.08 -2.84 -15.75
N THR A 324 20.77 -3.75 -16.43
CA THR A 324 20.26 -4.39 -17.67
C THR A 324 18.94 -5.13 -17.42
N LEU A 325 18.86 -5.88 -16.33
CA LEU A 325 17.68 -6.66 -15.98
C LEU A 325 16.48 -5.76 -15.60
N ILE A 326 16.72 -4.72 -14.80
CA ILE A 326 15.66 -3.76 -14.42
C ILE A 326 15.22 -2.92 -15.63
N THR A 327 16.14 -2.51 -16.50
CA THR A 327 15.81 -1.83 -17.76
C THR A 327 14.92 -2.70 -18.64
N SER A 328 15.22 -4.01 -18.73
CA SER A 328 14.42 -4.96 -19.50
C SER A 328 13.03 -5.19 -18.88
N ALA A 329 12.94 -5.23 -17.55
CA ALA A 329 11.67 -5.32 -16.85
C ALA A 329 10.81 -4.06 -17.08
N LEU A 330 11.43 -2.88 -17.04
CA LEU A 330 10.77 -1.61 -17.34
C LEU A 330 10.26 -1.57 -18.79
N ASP A 331 11.10 -1.98 -19.76
CA ASP A 331 10.73 -2.07 -21.17
C ASP A 331 9.50 -2.97 -21.37
N LYS A 332 9.53 -4.20 -20.81
CA LYS A 332 8.41 -5.15 -20.89
C LYS A 332 7.10 -4.56 -20.32
N TRP A 333 7.17 -3.95 -19.15
CA TRP A 333 6.04 -3.32 -18.48
C TRP A 333 5.45 -2.18 -19.33
N MET A 334 6.28 -1.21 -19.72
CA MET A 334 5.85 -0.04 -20.48
C MET A 334 5.35 -0.43 -21.87
N ALA A 335 6.00 -1.39 -22.53
CA ALA A 335 5.54 -1.92 -23.81
C ALA A 335 4.12 -2.50 -23.70
N GLY A 336 3.88 -3.39 -22.73
CA GLY A 336 2.57 -4.01 -22.55
C GLY A 336 1.48 -2.99 -22.23
N MET A 337 1.74 -2.11 -21.25
CA MET A 337 0.77 -1.10 -20.82
C MET A 337 0.45 -0.10 -21.94
N MET A 338 1.47 0.44 -22.60
CA MET A 338 1.22 1.43 -23.65
C MET A 338 0.63 0.81 -24.89
N ASN A 339 1.01 -0.41 -25.30
CA ASN A 339 0.42 -1.05 -26.47
C ASN A 339 -1.09 -1.31 -26.31
N VAL A 340 -1.53 -1.80 -25.13
CA VAL A 340 -2.97 -2.02 -24.91
C VAL A 340 -3.75 -0.71 -24.83
N SER A 341 -3.12 0.36 -24.34
CA SER A 341 -3.77 1.66 -24.12
C SER A 341 -3.69 2.63 -25.30
N LYS A 342 -2.73 2.44 -26.21
CA LYS A 342 -2.41 3.32 -27.34
C LYS A 342 -3.62 3.78 -28.17
N PRO A 343 -4.64 2.94 -28.43
CA PRO A 343 -5.80 3.39 -29.21
C PRO A 343 -6.57 4.54 -28.57
N TYR A 344 -6.56 4.67 -27.24
CA TYR A 344 -7.49 5.54 -26.52
C TYR A 344 -6.84 6.49 -25.51
N VAL A 345 -5.79 6.08 -24.80
CA VAL A 345 -5.06 6.94 -23.87
C VAL A 345 -4.08 7.82 -24.65
N LYS A 346 -4.16 9.14 -24.44
CA LYS A 346 -3.37 10.15 -25.18
C LYS A 346 -2.48 11.02 -24.30
N ALA A 347 -2.54 10.85 -22.99
CA ALA A 347 -1.66 11.53 -22.05
C ALA A 347 -1.29 10.62 -20.90
N TRP A 348 -0.06 10.76 -20.40
CA TRP A 348 0.51 9.89 -19.37
C TRP A 348 1.36 10.66 -18.38
N ASP A 349 1.23 10.31 -17.10
CA ASP A 349 2.32 10.48 -16.14
C ASP A 349 3.36 9.40 -16.42
N VAL A 350 4.49 9.79 -17.02
CA VAL A 350 5.58 8.86 -17.33
C VAL A 350 6.40 8.58 -16.09
N VAL A 351 6.77 9.63 -15.35
CA VAL A 351 7.50 9.52 -14.09
C VAL A 351 6.71 10.26 -13.02
N ASN A 352 6.34 9.55 -11.95
CA ASN A 352 5.62 10.08 -10.81
C ASN A 352 6.54 10.17 -9.60
N GLU A 353 6.47 11.29 -8.89
CA GLU A 353 7.13 11.59 -7.62
C GLU A 353 8.63 11.26 -7.58
N PRO A 354 9.41 11.76 -8.54
CA PRO A 354 10.84 11.48 -8.59
C PRO A 354 11.63 12.19 -7.49
N MET A 355 11.17 13.35 -6.99
CA MET A 355 11.99 14.23 -6.16
C MET A 355 11.89 13.90 -4.67
N ASP A 356 13.02 13.90 -3.96
CA ASP A 356 13.05 13.67 -2.52
C ASP A 356 12.52 14.88 -1.74
N ASP A 357 11.71 14.65 -0.71
CA ASP A 357 11.09 15.73 0.07
C ASP A 357 12.08 16.45 1.00
N GLY A 358 13.08 15.72 1.53
CA GLY A 358 14.11 16.28 2.40
C GLY A 358 15.30 16.83 1.63
N LYS A 359 15.50 16.38 0.38
CA LYS A 359 16.56 16.85 -0.52
C LYS A 359 15.97 17.25 -1.87
N PRO A 360 15.39 18.46 -1.98
CA PRO A 360 14.49 18.81 -3.08
C PRO A 360 15.06 18.77 -4.50
N TYR A 361 16.39 18.72 -4.67
CA TYR A 361 17.09 18.59 -5.96
C TYR A 361 17.65 17.19 -6.25
N GLU A 362 17.51 16.25 -5.30
CA GLU A 362 17.91 14.86 -5.44
C GLU A 362 16.70 13.96 -5.77
N LEU A 363 16.96 12.84 -6.44
CA LEU A 363 15.95 11.82 -6.70
C LEU A 363 15.72 10.97 -5.44
N LYS A 364 14.49 10.50 -5.24
CA LYS A 364 14.16 9.58 -4.14
C LYS A 364 15.01 8.30 -4.24
N THR A 365 15.52 7.84 -3.10
CA THR A 365 16.27 6.58 -2.96
C THR A 365 15.69 5.73 -1.84
N GLY A 366 15.78 4.41 -1.99
CA GLY A 366 15.52 3.45 -0.92
C GLY A 366 16.77 3.12 -0.11
N VAL A 367 17.94 3.59 -0.53
CA VAL A 367 19.21 3.33 0.15
C VAL A 367 19.18 3.90 1.57
N GLY A 368 19.48 3.05 2.55
CA GLY A 368 19.46 3.42 3.97
C GLY A 368 18.07 3.54 4.58
N ARG A 369 17.01 3.09 3.88
CA ARG A 369 15.62 3.13 4.35
C ARG A 369 15.02 1.73 4.42
N THR A 370 14.14 1.50 5.40
CA THR A 370 13.22 0.36 5.37
C THR A 370 12.16 0.63 4.31
N THR A 371 12.13 -0.20 3.26
CA THR A 371 11.18 -0.04 2.15
C THR A 371 9.92 -0.87 2.38
N ALA A 372 8.76 -0.32 2.01
CA ALA A 372 7.51 -1.05 2.03
C ALA A 372 7.50 -2.19 0.99
N GLY A 373 6.56 -3.12 1.14
CA GLY A 373 6.47 -4.31 0.29
C GLY A 373 6.21 -3.99 -1.19
N ASP A 374 5.62 -2.83 -1.49
CA ASP A 374 5.30 -2.34 -2.82
C ASP A 374 6.21 -1.18 -3.29
N GLU A 375 7.29 -0.91 -2.56
CA GLU A 375 8.26 0.13 -2.94
C GLU A 375 9.47 -0.42 -3.70
N PHE A 376 9.81 0.25 -4.80
CA PHE A 376 10.99 0.00 -5.61
C PHE A 376 11.50 1.29 -6.28
N TYR A 377 12.74 1.68 -6.00
CA TYR A 377 13.32 2.93 -6.50
C TYR A 377 14.16 2.67 -7.75
N TRP A 378 13.60 2.97 -8.92
CA TRP A 378 14.25 2.76 -10.22
C TRP A 378 15.66 3.35 -10.32
N GLN A 379 15.86 4.55 -9.74
CA GLN A 379 17.15 5.24 -9.81
C GLN A 379 18.28 4.53 -9.05
N ASP A 380 17.96 3.70 -8.05
CA ASP A 380 18.97 2.96 -7.28
C ASP A 380 19.65 1.87 -8.13
N TYR A 381 19.04 1.48 -9.26
CA TYR A 381 19.55 0.43 -10.17
C TYR A 381 19.85 0.95 -11.57
N MET A 382 19.09 1.93 -12.05
CA MET A 382 19.25 2.52 -13.39
C MET A 382 19.98 3.87 -13.37
N GLY A 383 20.24 4.43 -12.18
CA GLY A 383 20.80 5.76 -12.01
C GLY A 383 19.83 6.87 -12.39
N LYS A 384 20.34 8.11 -12.42
CA LYS A 384 19.57 9.32 -12.78
C LYS A 384 18.93 9.26 -14.16
N ASP A 385 19.48 8.46 -15.08
CA ASP A 385 18.95 8.30 -16.45
C ASP A 385 17.69 7.41 -16.51
N TYR A 386 17.19 6.86 -15.41
CA TYR A 386 15.96 6.05 -15.43
C TYR A 386 14.76 6.83 -16.02
N GLY A 387 14.63 8.12 -15.72
CA GLY A 387 13.60 8.97 -16.29
C GLY A 387 13.79 9.20 -17.79
N VAL A 388 15.04 9.38 -18.24
CA VAL A 388 15.36 9.49 -19.67
C VAL A 388 14.92 8.22 -20.41
N THR A 389 15.23 7.05 -19.84
CA THR A 389 14.82 5.76 -20.40
C THR A 389 13.30 5.63 -20.42
N ALA A 390 12.61 5.97 -19.34
CA ALA A 390 11.15 5.93 -19.28
C ALA A 390 10.50 6.80 -20.36
N PHE A 391 10.93 8.06 -20.51
CA PHE A 391 10.40 8.93 -21.56
C PHE A 391 10.72 8.42 -22.97
N LYS A 392 11.91 7.84 -23.21
CA LYS A 392 12.25 7.22 -24.51
C LYS A 392 11.35 6.01 -24.82
N LEU A 393 11.11 5.15 -23.84
CA LEU A 393 10.20 4.01 -23.97
C LEU A 393 8.77 4.49 -24.20
N ALA A 394 8.34 5.54 -23.50
CA ALA A 394 7.02 6.10 -23.68
C ALA A 394 6.81 6.65 -25.11
N ARG A 395 7.81 7.34 -25.67
CA ARG A 395 7.80 7.76 -27.08
C ARG A 395 7.84 6.58 -28.05
N LYS A 396 8.57 5.51 -27.72
CA LYS A 396 8.71 4.31 -28.56
C LYS A 396 7.38 3.57 -28.72
N TYR A 397 6.63 3.37 -27.62
CA TYR A 397 5.41 2.56 -27.63
C TYR A 397 4.13 3.38 -27.79
N GLY A 398 4.11 4.63 -27.32
CA GLY A 398 3.01 5.56 -27.49
C GLY A 398 2.80 6.01 -28.94
N ASN A 399 1.84 6.91 -29.13
CA ASN A 399 1.66 7.64 -30.38
C ASN A 399 2.56 8.88 -30.40
N ALA A 400 2.92 9.34 -31.61
CA ALA A 400 3.73 10.55 -31.78
C ALA A 400 3.10 11.81 -31.16
N GLY A 401 1.76 11.86 -31.06
CA GLY A 401 1.00 12.96 -30.47
C GLY A 401 0.62 12.76 -29.00
N ASP A 402 1.05 11.68 -28.34
CA ASP A 402 0.76 11.51 -26.92
C ASP A 402 1.49 12.56 -26.07
N ILE A 403 0.83 13.09 -25.05
CA ILE A 403 1.35 14.12 -24.16
C ILE A 403 1.95 13.46 -22.92
N LEU A 404 3.25 13.65 -22.70
CA LEU A 404 3.99 12.98 -21.63
C LEU A 404 4.36 13.95 -20.51
N PHE A 405 3.84 13.66 -19.32
CA PHE A 405 4.04 14.44 -18.10
C PHE A 405 5.06 13.81 -17.17
N ILE A 406 5.73 14.66 -16.40
CA ILE A 406 6.33 14.32 -15.11
C ILE A 406 5.47 14.91 -13.99
N ASN A 407 5.14 14.14 -12.96
CA ASN A 407 4.14 14.51 -11.94
C ASN A 407 4.74 14.41 -10.53
N ASP A 408 4.40 15.33 -9.62
CA ASP A 408 4.86 15.29 -8.23
C ASP A 408 3.93 16.09 -7.29
N TYR A 409 4.05 15.84 -5.98
CA TYR A 409 3.35 16.55 -4.90
C TYR A 409 4.27 17.50 -4.13
N ASN A 410 3.68 18.30 -3.24
CA ASN A 410 4.37 19.27 -2.38
C ASN A 410 5.11 20.38 -3.15
N LEU A 411 4.82 20.58 -4.43
CA LEU A 411 5.48 21.62 -5.23
C LEU A 411 5.04 23.03 -4.78
N GLU A 412 3.81 23.13 -4.30
CA GLU A 412 3.16 24.27 -3.67
C GLU A 412 3.56 24.45 -2.20
N TYR A 413 4.10 23.41 -1.56
CA TYR A 413 4.60 23.47 -0.19
C TYR A 413 6.09 23.85 -0.15
N SER A 414 6.89 23.21 -1.00
CA SER A 414 8.33 23.40 -1.17
C SER A 414 8.63 23.89 -2.58
N LEU A 415 8.82 25.21 -2.73
CA LEU A 415 9.20 25.79 -4.01
C LEU A 415 10.57 25.27 -4.50
N ASP A 416 11.44 24.83 -3.59
CA ASP A 416 12.70 24.18 -3.97
C ASP A 416 12.47 22.81 -4.59
N LYS A 417 11.45 22.06 -4.15
CA LYS A 417 11.07 20.80 -4.79
C LYS A 417 10.50 21.06 -6.18
N CYS A 418 9.70 22.11 -6.35
CA CYS A 418 9.25 22.58 -7.67
C CYS A 418 10.43 22.88 -8.60
N ARG A 419 11.42 23.65 -8.13
CA ARG A 419 12.65 23.92 -8.91
C ARG A 419 13.47 22.66 -9.18
N GLY A 420 13.54 21.73 -8.23
CA GLY A 420 14.19 20.44 -8.41
C GLY A 420 13.54 19.59 -9.50
N LEU A 421 12.20 19.52 -9.53
CA LEU A 421 11.45 18.83 -10.59
C LEU A 421 11.69 19.49 -11.96
N ILE A 422 11.70 20.82 -12.03
CA ILE A 422 12.04 21.57 -13.24
C ILE A 422 13.48 21.27 -13.67
N ALA A 423 14.44 21.24 -12.74
CA ALA A 423 15.83 20.91 -13.04
C ALA A 423 15.98 19.47 -13.55
N TYR A 424 15.23 18.51 -12.99
CA TYR A 424 15.23 17.13 -13.47
C TYR A 424 14.54 17.00 -14.84
N THR A 425 13.47 17.75 -15.08
CA THR A 425 12.84 17.88 -16.41
C THR A 425 13.85 18.36 -17.44
N ASN A 426 14.57 19.45 -17.15
CA ASN A 426 15.61 19.98 -18.03
C ASN A 426 16.76 19.00 -18.24
N TYR A 427 17.13 18.21 -17.22
CA TYR A 427 18.12 17.15 -17.35
C TYR A 427 17.67 16.07 -18.35
N ILE A 428 16.41 15.62 -18.26
CA ILE A 428 15.84 14.63 -19.18
C ILE A 428 15.88 15.16 -20.62
N GLU A 429 15.48 16.41 -20.82
CA GLU A 429 15.49 17.04 -22.15
C GLU A 429 16.89 17.28 -22.69
N GLY A 430 17.85 17.64 -21.83
CA GLY A 430 19.26 17.72 -22.19
C GLY A 430 19.87 16.40 -22.68
N LYS A 431 19.19 15.27 -22.45
CA LYS A 431 19.55 13.94 -22.97
C LYS A 431 18.80 13.55 -24.25
N GLY A 432 18.10 14.51 -24.87
CA GLY A 432 17.49 14.37 -26.19
C GLY A 432 16.10 13.75 -26.21
N VAL A 433 15.36 13.75 -25.10
CA VAL A 433 13.96 13.30 -25.08
C VAL A 433 13.05 14.37 -24.48
N LYS A 434 11.95 14.69 -25.18
CA LYS A 434 11.02 15.77 -24.81
C LYS A 434 10.10 15.37 -23.67
N VAL A 435 9.97 16.24 -22.68
CA VAL A 435 8.89 16.23 -21.67
C VAL A 435 7.87 17.30 -22.08
N ASP A 436 6.61 16.92 -22.30
CA ASP A 436 5.59 17.84 -22.80
C ASP A 436 4.99 18.71 -21.69
N GLY A 437 4.88 18.14 -20.49
CA GLY A 437 4.17 18.77 -19.38
C GLY A 437 4.71 18.43 -18.00
N ILE A 438 4.32 19.25 -17.03
CA ILE A 438 4.56 19.06 -15.61
C ILE A 438 3.21 19.02 -14.90
N GLY A 439 2.98 17.94 -14.14
CA GLY A 439 1.84 17.77 -13.26
C GLY A 439 2.17 18.24 -11.84
N THR A 440 1.24 18.96 -11.22
CA THR A 440 1.25 19.25 -9.78
C THR A 440 0.03 18.59 -9.15
N GLN A 441 0.27 17.68 -8.20
CA GLN A 441 -0.81 16.90 -7.58
C GLN A 441 -1.80 17.80 -6.82
N MET A 442 -1.31 18.78 -6.06
CA MET A 442 -2.14 19.72 -5.29
C MET A 442 -3.00 19.04 -4.21
N HIS A 443 -2.42 18.10 -3.47
CA HIS A 443 -3.02 17.55 -2.25
C HIS A 443 -2.86 18.52 -1.08
N ILE A 444 -3.85 19.41 -0.89
CA ILE A 444 -3.73 20.53 0.04
C ILE A 444 -4.84 20.54 1.11
N ASP A 445 -4.86 21.60 1.90
CA ASP A 445 -5.90 21.90 2.87
C ASP A 445 -6.22 23.40 2.94
N ILE A 446 -7.24 23.77 3.72
CA ILE A 446 -7.65 25.16 3.96
C ILE A 446 -6.55 26.04 4.59
N LYS A 447 -5.49 25.45 5.17
CA LYS A 447 -4.37 26.16 5.82
C LYS A 447 -3.16 26.30 4.89
N SER A 448 -3.22 25.75 3.69
CA SER A 448 -2.12 25.75 2.73
C SER A 448 -1.81 27.17 2.25
N ASP A 449 -0.52 27.45 2.05
CA ASP A 449 -0.03 28.80 1.76
C ASP A 449 -0.38 29.23 0.33
N LYS A 450 -1.38 30.13 0.23
CA LYS A 450 -1.84 30.73 -1.01
C LYS A 450 -0.73 31.41 -1.82
N THR A 451 0.23 32.06 -1.15
CA THR A 451 1.35 32.73 -1.83
C THR A 451 2.24 31.71 -2.51
N LYS A 452 2.58 30.62 -1.82
CA LYS A 452 3.39 29.54 -2.42
C LYS A 452 2.66 28.81 -3.55
N ILE A 453 1.34 28.62 -3.46
CA ILE A 453 0.53 28.09 -4.57
C ILE A 453 0.69 28.99 -5.81
N ALA A 454 0.52 30.31 -5.65
CA ALA A 454 0.68 31.26 -6.74
C ALA A 454 2.12 31.27 -7.30
N ASP A 455 3.13 31.25 -6.44
CA ASP A 455 4.53 31.24 -6.86
C ASP A 455 4.94 29.95 -7.55
N MET A 456 4.41 28.80 -7.11
CA MET A 456 4.56 27.54 -7.82
C MET A 456 3.98 27.65 -9.25
N PHE A 457 2.77 28.18 -9.42
CA PHE A 457 2.20 28.35 -10.76
C PHE A 457 3.04 29.28 -11.64
N LYS A 458 3.63 30.36 -11.09
CA LYS A 458 4.56 31.21 -11.84
C LYS A 458 5.82 30.46 -12.29
N LEU A 459 6.42 29.65 -11.39
CA LEU A 459 7.57 28.81 -11.72
C LEU A 459 7.23 27.81 -12.83
N LEU A 460 6.08 27.15 -12.73
CA LEU A 460 5.60 26.19 -13.72
C LEU A 460 5.29 26.88 -15.06
N ALA A 461 4.62 28.03 -15.06
CA ALA A 461 4.36 28.81 -16.27
C ALA A 461 5.65 29.19 -17.01
N ALA A 462 6.69 29.62 -16.27
CA ALA A 462 7.98 30.02 -16.84
C ALA A 462 8.72 28.90 -17.60
N THR A 463 8.34 27.63 -17.40
CA THR A 463 8.93 26.50 -18.13
C THR A 463 8.49 26.41 -19.59
N GLY A 464 7.38 27.06 -19.97
CA GLY A 464 6.76 26.89 -21.28
C GLY A 464 6.07 25.53 -21.51
N LYS A 465 6.06 24.65 -20.50
CA LYS A 465 5.45 23.31 -20.57
C LYS A 465 3.94 23.36 -20.37
N LEU A 466 3.25 22.29 -20.78
CA LEU A 466 1.86 22.07 -20.37
C LEU A 466 1.80 21.84 -18.86
N ILE A 467 0.91 22.53 -18.17
CA ILE A 467 0.71 22.40 -16.73
C ILE A 467 -0.64 21.74 -16.48
N LYS A 468 -0.63 20.67 -15.70
CA LYS A 468 -1.83 19.97 -15.23
C LYS A 468 -1.89 20.03 -13.71
N ILE A 469 -3.02 20.47 -13.16
CA ILE A 469 -3.35 20.12 -11.77
C ILE A 469 -3.88 18.69 -11.83
N SER A 470 -3.12 17.73 -11.32
CA SER A 470 -3.33 16.30 -11.62
C SER A 470 -4.19 15.58 -10.60
N GLU A 471 -4.22 16.03 -9.34
CA GLU A 471 -4.80 15.24 -8.23
C GLU A 471 -5.43 16.15 -7.15
N LEU A 472 -6.11 17.23 -7.54
CA LEU A 472 -6.61 18.23 -6.60
C LEU A 472 -7.60 17.61 -5.61
N ASP A 473 -7.27 17.74 -4.33
CA ASP A 473 -8.19 17.57 -3.22
C ASP A 473 -7.81 18.50 -2.07
N ILE A 474 -8.81 19.00 -1.33
CA ILE A 474 -8.62 20.03 -0.30
C ILE A 474 -9.26 19.56 0.99
N GLY A 475 -8.48 19.28 2.02
CA GLY A 475 -9.01 18.92 3.34
C GLY A 475 -9.20 20.11 4.28
N LEU A 476 -9.74 19.86 5.47
CA LEU A 476 -10.04 20.88 6.47
C LEU A 476 -8.91 21.04 7.51
N GLY A 477 -7.66 20.77 7.12
CA GLY A 477 -6.49 20.94 7.98
C GLY A 477 -6.48 20.02 9.20
N GLY A 478 -6.85 18.75 8.99
CA GLY A 478 -6.89 17.68 9.99
C GLY A 478 -8.27 17.38 10.58
N VAL A 479 -9.29 18.18 10.26
CA VAL A 479 -10.66 17.96 10.76
C VAL A 479 -11.38 16.90 9.93
N LYS A 480 -11.89 15.88 10.64
CA LYS A 480 -12.62 14.74 10.08
C LYS A 480 -14.06 15.07 9.75
N THR A 481 -14.66 14.28 8.87
CA THR A 481 -15.99 14.52 8.29
C THR A 481 -17.06 14.78 9.36
N ALA A 482 -17.10 13.99 10.43
CA ALA A 482 -18.08 14.14 11.50
C ALA A 482 -17.93 15.41 12.36
N SER A 483 -16.76 16.04 12.34
CA SER A 483 -16.44 17.26 13.11
C SER A 483 -16.37 18.52 12.26
N ALA A 484 -16.61 18.41 10.96
CA ALA A 484 -16.56 19.53 10.04
C ALA A 484 -17.68 20.55 10.29
N THR A 485 -17.33 21.83 10.28
CA THR A 485 -18.28 22.95 10.45
C THR A 485 -18.59 23.62 9.11
N GLN A 486 -19.73 24.32 9.04
CA GLN A 486 -20.10 25.08 7.83
C GLN A 486 -19.09 26.18 7.48
N ALA A 487 -18.46 26.80 8.48
CA ALA A 487 -17.39 27.78 8.27
C ALA A 487 -16.18 27.14 7.57
N GLN A 488 -15.77 25.95 8.00
CA GLN A 488 -14.66 25.23 7.36
C GLN A 488 -15.01 24.74 5.95
N TYR A 489 -16.26 24.33 5.70
CA TYR A 489 -16.71 24.01 4.34
C TYR A 489 -16.70 25.24 3.42
N LYS A 490 -16.98 26.43 3.96
CA LYS A 490 -16.84 27.69 3.22
C LYS A 490 -15.37 28.00 2.93
N GLU A 491 -14.48 27.86 3.90
CA GLU A 491 -13.03 28.05 3.69
C GLU A 491 -12.48 27.07 2.64
N GLN A 492 -12.95 25.81 2.64
CA GLN A 492 -12.65 24.83 1.61
C GLN A 492 -13.13 25.27 0.22
N ALA A 493 -14.38 25.72 0.12
CA ALA A 493 -14.95 26.22 -1.14
C ALA A 493 -14.16 27.43 -1.68
N GLU A 494 -13.78 28.36 -0.80
CA GLU A 494 -12.95 29.51 -1.13
C GLU A 494 -11.53 29.12 -1.56
N MET A 495 -10.93 28.08 -0.95
CA MET A 495 -9.62 27.57 -1.37
C MET A 495 -9.70 26.90 -2.74
N TYR A 496 -10.73 26.08 -3.01
CA TYR A 496 -10.97 25.51 -4.35
C TYR A 496 -11.06 26.60 -5.41
N LYS A 497 -11.89 27.62 -5.17
CA LYS A 497 -12.03 28.78 -6.07
C LYS A 497 -10.70 29.50 -6.26
N TYR A 498 -9.97 29.76 -5.18
CA TYR A 498 -8.67 30.43 -5.23
C TYR A 498 -7.67 29.67 -6.12
N VAL A 499 -7.53 28.36 -5.93
CA VAL A 499 -6.61 27.52 -6.71
C VAL A 499 -6.96 27.55 -8.19
N ILE A 500 -8.24 27.35 -8.53
CA ILE A 500 -8.70 27.29 -9.92
C ILE A 500 -8.55 28.66 -10.59
N ASP A 501 -8.96 29.75 -9.93
CA ASP A 501 -8.80 31.11 -10.44
C ASP A 501 -7.31 31.43 -10.66
N LYS A 502 -6.42 31.06 -9.72
CA LYS A 502 -4.96 31.29 -9.87
C LYS A 502 -4.32 30.46 -10.97
N TYR A 503 -4.79 29.24 -11.20
CA TYR A 503 -4.35 28.46 -12.35
C TYR A 503 -4.67 29.18 -13.67
N PHE A 504 -5.89 29.69 -13.81
CA PHE A 504 -6.29 30.43 -15.01
C PHE A 504 -5.68 31.83 -15.12
N GLU A 505 -5.37 32.48 -14.00
CA GLU A 505 -4.68 33.78 -13.99
C GLU A 505 -3.20 33.62 -14.39
N LEU A 506 -2.50 32.63 -13.83
CA LEU A 506 -1.03 32.57 -13.86
C LEU A 506 -0.47 31.62 -14.91
N ILE A 507 -1.20 30.57 -15.30
CA ILE A 507 -0.75 29.67 -16.37
C ILE A 507 -1.25 30.21 -17.71
N PRO A 508 -0.40 30.47 -18.72
CA PRO A 508 -0.85 30.93 -20.03
C PRO A 508 -1.78 29.92 -20.73
N ALA A 509 -2.78 30.41 -21.48
CA ALA A 509 -3.80 29.55 -22.10
C ALA A 509 -3.25 28.36 -22.92
N PRO A 510 -2.18 28.51 -23.75
CA PRO A 510 -1.59 27.38 -24.49
C PRO A 510 -0.94 26.32 -23.62
N GLN A 511 -0.61 26.65 -22.37
CA GLN A 511 0.02 25.75 -21.40
C GLN A 511 -1.02 25.01 -20.53
N ARG A 512 -2.32 25.32 -20.62
CA ARG A 512 -3.33 24.74 -19.73
C ARG A 512 -3.80 23.38 -20.24
N TYR A 513 -3.26 22.29 -19.69
CA TYR A 513 -3.76 20.95 -20.02
C TYR A 513 -5.09 20.66 -19.34
N GLY A 514 -5.22 20.94 -18.04
CA GLY A 514 -6.40 20.53 -17.29
C GLY A 514 -6.27 20.54 -15.78
N ILE A 515 -7.40 20.26 -15.14
CA ILE A 515 -7.54 20.10 -13.69
C ILE A 515 -8.27 18.78 -13.44
N THR A 516 -7.66 17.88 -12.67
CA THR A 516 -8.27 16.63 -12.22
C THR A 516 -8.52 16.70 -10.72
N LEU A 517 -9.74 16.34 -10.30
CA LEU A 517 -10.08 16.17 -8.89
C LEU A 517 -9.78 14.74 -8.46
N TRP A 518 -8.96 14.53 -7.43
CA TRP A 518 -8.55 13.18 -7.04
C TRP A 518 -9.63 12.41 -6.29
N SER A 519 -10.38 13.11 -5.44
CA SER A 519 -11.51 12.53 -4.71
C SER A 519 -12.78 13.30 -5.03
N PRO A 520 -13.68 12.77 -5.89
CA PRO A 520 -14.97 13.41 -6.11
C PRO A 520 -15.80 13.45 -4.83
N LEU A 521 -15.81 12.35 -4.05
CA LEU A 521 -16.51 12.27 -2.78
C LEU A 521 -15.59 12.59 -1.60
N ASP A 522 -16.17 12.94 -0.47
CA ASP A 522 -15.48 12.87 0.82
C ASP A 522 -14.95 11.46 1.09
N SER A 523 -13.76 11.37 1.67
CA SER A 523 -13.06 10.10 1.82
C SER A 523 -13.69 9.25 2.93
N PRO A 524 -13.95 7.96 2.71
CA PRO A 524 -14.49 7.09 3.75
C PRO A 524 -13.46 6.77 4.83
N ALA A 525 -13.94 6.39 6.02
CA ALA A 525 -13.07 6.12 7.17
C ALA A 525 -12.11 4.95 6.98
N ASN A 526 -12.44 4.01 6.09
CA ASN A 526 -11.58 2.87 5.73
C ASN A 526 -10.74 3.11 4.47
N SER A 527 -10.71 4.33 3.93
CA SER A 527 -9.90 4.66 2.76
C SER A 527 -8.41 4.55 3.08
N SER A 528 -7.62 4.03 2.13
CA SER A 528 -6.15 4.14 2.19
C SER A 528 -5.65 5.55 1.86
N TRP A 529 -6.51 6.40 1.30
CA TRP A 529 -6.20 7.78 0.93
C TRP A 529 -7.01 8.77 1.78
N ARG A 530 -6.31 9.56 2.60
CA ARG A 530 -6.91 10.62 3.45
C ARG A 530 -8.16 10.16 4.21
N ALA A 531 -8.05 9.04 4.91
CA ALA A 531 -9.17 8.38 5.59
C ALA A 531 -10.02 9.35 6.44
N ASP A 532 -11.33 9.31 6.23
CA ASP A 532 -12.33 10.14 6.94
C ASP A 532 -12.22 11.67 6.74
N ASP A 533 -11.36 12.14 5.83
CA ASP A 533 -11.27 13.57 5.52
C ASP A 533 -12.39 13.99 4.53
N PRO A 534 -13.05 15.13 4.77
CA PRO A 534 -14.10 15.62 3.88
C PRO A 534 -13.51 16.43 2.71
N ILE A 535 -12.85 15.74 1.78
CA ILE A 535 -12.02 16.33 0.71
C ILE A 535 -12.72 16.55 -0.63
N GLY A 536 -13.89 15.96 -0.84
CA GLY A 536 -14.56 15.95 -2.14
C GLY A 536 -15.43 17.18 -2.40
N LEU A 537 -15.96 17.26 -3.62
CA LEU A 537 -17.03 18.22 -3.95
C LEU A 537 -18.42 17.68 -3.61
N TRP A 538 -18.52 16.38 -3.37
CA TRP A 538 -19.71 15.71 -2.89
C TRP A 538 -19.44 15.03 -1.56
N THR A 539 -20.46 14.86 -0.73
CA THR A 539 -20.42 13.96 0.42
C THR A 539 -20.35 12.50 -0.05
N GLN A 540 -20.09 11.57 0.88
CA GLN A 540 -20.13 10.13 0.59
C GLN A 540 -21.49 9.65 0.03
N GLN A 541 -22.58 10.37 0.33
CA GLN A 541 -23.93 10.09 -0.15
C GLN A 541 -24.25 10.82 -1.47
N TYR A 542 -23.25 11.32 -2.19
CA TYR A 542 -23.40 12.01 -3.48
C TYR A 542 -24.20 13.33 -3.39
N VAL A 543 -24.26 13.95 -2.21
CA VAL A 543 -24.85 15.30 -2.04
C VAL A 543 -23.78 16.34 -2.35
N ARG A 544 -24.09 17.34 -3.17
CA ARG A 544 -23.12 18.40 -3.49
C ARG A 544 -22.83 19.26 -2.27
N LYS A 545 -21.55 19.56 -2.06
CA LYS A 545 -21.08 20.47 -1.01
C LYS A 545 -20.98 21.89 -1.55
N MET A 546 -20.80 22.86 -0.65
CA MET A 546 -20.52 24.26 -1.01
C MET A 546 -19.29 24.40 -1.94
N ALA A 547 -18.31 23.50 -1.82
CA ALA A 547 -17.17 23.45 -2.73
C ALA A 547 -17.60 23.26 -4.21
N TYR A 548 -18.68 22.52 -4.48
CA TYR A 548 -19.18 22.32 -5.84
C TYR A 548 -19.60 23.64 -6.50
N SER A 549 -20.35 24.49 -5.80
CA SER A 549 -20.83 25.76 -6.37
C SER A 549 -19.66 26.72 -6.65
N TYR A 550 -18.69 26.81 -5.74
CA TYR A 550 -17.50 27.66 -5.92
C TYR A 550 -16.59 27.19 -7.07
N VAL A 551 -16.42 25.87 -7.22
CA VAL A 551 -15.74 25.29 -8.38
C VAL A 551 -16.50 25.60 -9.67
N ALA A 552 -17.83 25.45 -9.68
CA ALA A 552 -18.66 25.76 -10.83
C ALA A 552 -18.58 27.23 -11.23
N GLU A 553 -18.64 28.15 -10.27
CA GLU A 553 -18.47 29.59 -10.49
C GLU A 553 -17.09 29.94 -11.06
N SER A 554 -16.03 29.35 -10.51
CA SER A 554 -14.66 29.57 -10.99
C SER A 554 -14.47 29.05 -12.42
N ILE A 555 -14.92 27.83 -12.72
CA ILE A 555 -14.87 27.29 -14.09
C ILE A 555 -15.67 28.19 -15.03
N LYS A 556 -16.90 28.57 -14.65
CA LYS A 556 -17.76 29.46 -15.46
C LYS A 556 -17.10 30.82 -15.72
N ALA A 557 -16.45 31.41 -14.74
CA ALA A 557 -15.81 32.72 -14.89
C ALA A 557 -14.61 32.69 -15.85
N ASN A 558 -13.88 31.56 -15.89
CA ASN A 558 -12.64 31.45 -16.64
C ASN A 558 -12.78 30.73 -18.00
N MET A 559 -13.88 30.01 -18.24
CA MET A 559 -14.00 29.07 -19.37
C MET A 559 -15.28 29.17 -20.19
N LYS A 560 -16.21 30.08 -19.86
CA LYS A 560 -17.52 30.20 -20.54
C LYS A 560 -17.45 30.90 -21.90
#